data_AF-V6Z681-F1
#
_entry.id   AF-V6Z681-F1
#
_cell.length_a   1.000
_cell.length_b   1.000
_cell.length_c   1.000
_cell.angle_alpha   90.00
_cell.angle_beta   90.00
_cell.angle_gamma   90.00
#
_symmetry.space_group_name_H-M   'P 1'
#
loop_
_entity.id
_entity.type
_entity.pdbx_description
1 polymer ?
#
loop_
_entity_poly.entity_id
_entity_poly.type
_entity_poly.pdbx_seq_one_letter_code
_entity_poly.pdbx_strand_id
1 'polypeptide(L)'
;MVTLEQAKIYLKLETEGEDDLVRSLLSSSKEICLDILRKTESELEADDSEIVSTAILFGLAYLYEHREVANHKELKETLYHLLMSKRKEVF
;
A
#
# COMPACT_ATOMS: atom_id res chain seq x y z
N MET A 1 -9.72 5.32 -0.60
CA MET A 1 -8.94 5.01 -1.82
C MET A 1 -8.88 3.50 -2.12
N VAL A 2 -8.41 2.63 -1.21
CA VAL A 2 -8.47 1.16 -1.40
C VAL A 2 -9.35 0.53 -0.31
N THR A 3 -10.38 -0.22 -0.71
CA THR A 3 -11.28 -0.97 0.19
C THR A 3 -10.77 -2.39 0.44
N LEU A 4 -11.29 -3.06 1.48
CA LEU A 4 -11.01 -4.48 1.71
C LEU A 4 -11.40 -5.33 0.49
N GLU A 5 -12.54 -5.03 -0.14
CA GLU A 5 -13.00 -5.77 -1.33
C GLU A 5 -12.01 -5.64 -2.49
N GLN A 6 -11.53 -4.42 -2.77
CA GLN A 6 -10.51 -4.20 -3.80
C GLN A 6 -9.20 -4.93 -3.48
N ALA A 7 -8.80 -4.94 -2.21
CA ALA A 7 -7.64 -5.68 -1.74
C ALA A 7 -7.82 -7.20 -1.95
N LYS A 8 -8.98 -7.76 -1.60
CA LYS A 8 -9.28 -9.19 -1.79
C LYS A 8 -9.30 -9.58 -3.26
N ILE A 9 -9.92 -8.76 -4.12
CA ILE A 9 -9.91 -8.97 -5.59
C ILE A 9 -8.47 -8.98 -6.10
N TYR A 10 -7.63 -8.04 -5.66
CA TYR A 10 -6.22 -7.98 -6.06
C TYR A 10 -5.41 -9.19 -5.62
N LEU A 11 -5.64 -9.67 -4.39
CA LEU A 11 -5.02 -10.88 -3.83
C LEU A 11 -5.65 -12.19 -4.30
N LYS A 12 -6.74 -12.13 -5.08
CA LYS A 12 -7.53 -13.30 -5.51
C LYS A 12 -8.07 -14.13 -4.33
N LEU A 13 -8.49 -13.46 -3.26
CA LEU A 13 -9.08 -14.08 -2.08
C LEU A 13 -10.61 -14.14 -2.23
N GLU A 14 -11.16 -15.35 -2.19
CA GLU A 14 -12.60 -15.60 -2.33
C GLU A 14 -13.32 -15.75 -0.98
N THR A 15 -12.56 -15.97 0.12
CA THR A 15 -13.13 -16.26 1.45
C THR A 15 -12.93 -15.11 2.43
N GLU A 16 -13.71 -15.11 3.52
CA GLU A 16 -13.62 -14.10 4.59
C GLU A 16 -12.60 -14.47 5.69
N GLY A 17 -12.04 -15.68 5.66
CA GLY A 17 -11.19 -16.20 6.75
C GLY A 17 -9.89 -15.42 6.97
N GLU A 18 -9.50 -14.57 6.04
CA GLU A 18 -8.27 -13.77 6.10
C GLU A 18 -8.53 -12.26 6.17
N ASP A 19 -9.78 -11.82 6.34
CA ASP A 19 -10.14 -10.40 6.28
C ASP A 19 -9.37 -9.54 7.28
N ASP A 20 -9.20 -10.02 8.52
CA ASP A 20 -8.45 -9.29 9.56
C ASP A 20 -6.96 -9.16 9.22
N LEU A 21 -6.37 -10.22 8.65
CA LEU A 21 -5.00 -10.19 8.17
C LEU A 21 -4.86 -9.20 7.02
N VAL A 22 -5.75 -9.26 6.02
CA VAL A 22 -5.72 -8.35 4.86
C VAL A 22 -5.88 -6.90 5.31
N ARG A 23 -6.76 -6.61 6.28
CA ARG A 23 -6.91 -5.27 6.85
C ARG A 23 -5.61 -4.76 7.49
N SER A 24 -4.95 -5.60 8.29
CA SER A 24 -3.69 -5.26 8.95
C SER A 24 -2.57 -4.97 7.95
N LEU A 25 -2.42 -5.84 6.93
CA LEU A 25 -1.42 -5.66 5.89
C LEU A 25 -1.73 -4.46 4.98
N LEU A 26 -3.01 -4.22 4.69
CA LEU A 26 -3.44 -3.07 3.90
C LEU A 26 -3.12 -1.75 4.63
N SER A 27 -3.37 -1.70 5.94
CA SER A 27 -3.00 -0.55 6.79
C SER A 27 -1.49 -0.33 6.76
N SER A 28 -0.71 -1.40 6.94
CA SER A 28 0.77 -1.34 6.92
C SER A 28 1.30 -0.83 5.57
N SER A 29 0.75 -1.33 4.45
CA SER A 29 1.11 -0.86 3.11
C SER A 29 0.76 0.62 2.90
N LYS A 30 -0.40 1.05 3.40
CA LYS A 30 -0.84 2.46 3.36
C LYS A 30 0.14 3.36 4.12
N GLU A 31 0.54 2.98 5.33
CA GLU A 31 1.51 3.72 6.15
C GLU A 31 2.87 3.89 5.44
N ILE A 32 3.41 2.80 4.85
CA ILE A 32 4.66 2.87 4.07
C ILE A 32 4.53 3.87 2.91
N CYS A 33 3.39 3.85 2.21
CA CYS A 33 3.14 4.79 1.11
C CYS A 33 3.05 6.25 1.61
N LEU A 34 2.42 6.50 2.75
CA LEU A 34 2.33 7.83 3.37
C LEU A 34 3.72 8.37 3.74
N ASP A 35 4.56 7.53 4.34
CA ASP A 35 5.95 7.88 4.69
C ASP A 35 6.78 8.26 3.47
N ILE A 36 6.63 7.49 2.37
CA ILE A 36 7.31 7.78 1.10
C ILE A 36 6.82 9.10 0.53
N LEU A 37 5.51 9.30 0.50
CA LEU A 37 4.85 10.49 -0.05
C LEU A 37 5.06 11.74 0.80
N ARG A 38 5.40 11.59 2.08
CA ARG A 38 5.43 12.67 3.08
C ARG A 38 4.09 13.41 3.16
N LYS A 39 3.01 12.63 3.14
CA LYS A 39 1.62 13.10 3.21
C LYS A 39 0.95 12.48 4.43
N THR A 40 -0.03 13.19 4.96
CA THR A 40 -0.97 12.66 5.94
C THR A 40 -2.03 11.80 5.26
N GLU A 41 -2.73 10.99 6.05
CA GLU A 41 -3.87 10.20 5.56
C GLU A 41 -4.96 11.07 4.94
N SER A 42 -5.26 12.22 5.55
CA SER A 42 -6.25 13.17 5.01
C SER A 42 -5.81 13.78 3.67
N GLU A 43 -4.53 14.13 3.51
CA GLU A 43 -4.00 14.62 2.23
C GLU A 43 -4.09 13.54 1.14
N LEU A 44 -3.84 12.27 1.52
CA LEU A 44 -3.92 11.16 0.59
C LEU A 44 -5.35 10.90 0.11
N GLU A 45 -6.33 10.96 1.02
CA GLU A 45 -7.75 10.76 0.69
C GLU A 45 -8.30 11.85 -0.23
N ALA A 46 -7.71 13.05 -0.22
CA ALA A 46 -8.07 14.15 -1.09
C ALA A 46 -7.43 14.12 -2.50
N ASP A 47 -6.29 13.43 -2.68
CA ASP A 47 -5.52 13.39 -3.95
C ASP A 47 -6.12 12.39 -4.97
N ASP A 48 -7.03 11.50 -4.53
CA ASP A 48 -7.72 10.45 -5.33
C ASP A 48 -6.85 9.84 -6.44
N SER A 49 -5.64 9.42 -6.08
CA SER A 49 -4.61 9.12 -7.06
C SER A 49 -4.48 7.62 -7.32
N GLU A 50 -4.83 7.18 -8.53
CA GLU A 50 -4.75 5.76 -8.94
C GLU A 50 -3.35 5.14 -8.77
N ILE A 51 -2.28 5.92 -8.99
CA ILE A 51 -0.91 5.44 -8.80
C ILE A 51 -0.62 5.11 -7.34
N VAL A 52 -1.22 5.85 -6.42
CA VAL A 52 -1.06 5.57 -4.98
C VAL A 52 -1.90 4.37 -4.57
N SER A 53 -3.11 4.19 -5.13
CA SER A 53 -3.90 2.97 -4.91
C SER A 53 -3.16 1.73 -5.41
N THR A 54 -2.52 1.84 -6.57
CA THR A 54 -1.66 0.79 -7.14
C THR A 54 -0.48 0.48 -6.24
N ALA A 55 0.19 1.50 -5.69
CA ALA A 55 1.30 1.31 -4.75
C ALA A 55 0.86 0.60 -3.46
N ILE A 56 -0.29 1.00 -2.90
CA ILE A 56 -0.85 0.37 -1.70
C ILE A 56 -1.18 -1.11 -1.95
N LEU A 57 -1.80 -1.43 -3.11
CA LEU A 57 -2.11 -2.80 -3.49
C LEU A 57 -0.84 -3.64 -3.72
N PHE A 58 0.17 -3.08 -4.37
CA PHE A 58 1.46 -3.74 -4.56
C PHE A 58 2.13 -4.05 -3.21
N GLY A 59 2.20 -3.07 -2.31
CA GLY A 59 2.80 -3.27 -0.99
C GLY A 59 2.02 -4.29 -0.16
N LEU A 60 0.68 -4.30 -0.26
CA LEU A 60 -0.16 -5.32 0.38
C LEU A 60 0.19 -6.72 -0.14
N ALA A 61 0.23 -6.93 -1.46
CA ALA A 61 0.55 -8.23 -2.05
C ALA A 61 1.95 -8.69 -1.66
N TYR A 62 2.94 -7.80 -1.70
CA TYR A 62 4.29 -8.12 -1.27
C TYR A 62 4.33 -8.61 0.18
N LEU A 63 3.69 -7.88 1.10
CA LEU A 63 3.63 -8.25 2.52
C LEU A 63 2.86 -9.56 2.76
N TYR A 64 1.81 -9.81 1.97
CA TYR A 64 1.01 -11.04 2.06
C TYR A 64 1.80 -12.27 1.58
N GLU A 65 2.57 -12.14 0.51
CA GLU A 65 3.41 -13.20 -0.06
C GLU A 65 4.67 -13.47 0.77
N HIS A 66 5.26 -12.43 1.36
CA HIS A 66 6.57 -12.50 2.03
C HIS A 66 6.46 -12.46 3.57
N ARG A 67 5.52 -13.24 4.13
CA ARG A 67 5.25 -13.24 5.60
C ARG A 67 6.37 -13.85 6.45
N GLU A 68 7.14 -14.78 5.89
CA GLU A 68 8.21 -15.47 6.62
C GLU A 68 9.58 -14.77 6.46
N VAL A 69 9.85 -14.25 5.26
CA VAL A 69 11.10 -13.55 4.92
C VAL A 69 10.77 -12.43 3.94
N ALA A 70 11.03 -11.19 4.33
CA ALA A 70 10.78 -10.00 3.51
C ALA A 70 12.05 -9.16 3.32
N ASN A 71 12.27 -8.67 2.09
CA ASN A 71 13.28 -7.68 1.79
C ASN A 71 12.64 -6.28 1.78
N HIS A 72 12.53 -5.66 2.95
CA HIS A 72 11.89 -4.35 3.10
C HIS A 72 12.61 -3.22 2.34
N LYS A 73 13.90 -3.37 2.03
CA LYS A 73 14.64 -2.40 1.22
C LYS A 73 14.09 -2.38 -0.21
N GLU A 74 13.98 -3.56 -0.82
CA GLU A 74 13.47 -3.71 -2.19
C GLU A 74 12.01 -3.28 -2.33
N LEU A 75 11.17 -3.63 -1.34
CA LEU A 75 9.80 -3.14 -1.25
C LEU A 75 9.78 -1.60 -1.25
N LYS A 76 10.57 -0.97 -0.37
CA LYS A 76 10.61 0.48 -0.24
C LYS A 76 11.14 1.17 -1.49
N GLU A 77 12.15 0.61 -2.17
CA GLU A 77 12.69 1.15 -3.42
C GLU A 77 11.64 1.11 -4.54
N THR A 78 10.94 -0.02 -4.70
CA THR A 78 9.85 -0.15 -5.66
C THR A 78 8.75 0.88 -5.42
N LEU A 79 8.26 0.96 -4.18
CA LEU A 79 7.23 1.92 -3.79
C LEU A 79 7.70 3.37 -3.96
N TYR A 80 8.97 3.65 -3.65
CA TYR A 80 9.57 4.98 -3.84
C TYR A 80 9.53 5.39 -5.30
N HIS A 81 9.98 4.53 -6.22
CA HIS A 81 9.98 4.83 -7.64
C HIS A 81 8.56 4.99 -8.21
N LEU A 82 7.60 4.21 -7.72
CA LEU A 82 6.20 4.33 -8.13
C LEU A 82 5.57 5.65 -7.65
N LEU A 83 5.94 6.12 -6.45
CA LEU A 83 5.32 7.26 -5.77
C LEU A 83 6.09 8.58 -5.95
N MET A 84 7.29 8.58 -6.54
CA MET A 84 8.16 9.75 -6.56
C MET A 84 7.52 10.98 -7.22
N SER A 85 6.67 10.79 -8.23
CA SER A 85 5.96 11.87 -8.93
C SER A 85 4.90 12.56 -8.06
N LYS A 86 4.49 11.94 -6.96
CA LYS A 86 3.44 12.41 -6.03
C LYS A 86 3.97 12.83 -4.67
N ARG A 87 5.27 12.64 -4.44
CA ARG A 87 5.94 12.93 -3.17
C ARG A 87 5.97 14.43 -2.90
N LYS A 88 5.58 14.83 -1.68
CA LYS A 88 5.62 16.22 -1.24
C LYS A 88 7.08 16.69 -1.11
N GLU A 89 7.42 17.74 -1.84
CA GLU A 89 8.72 18.42 -1.70
C GLU A 89 8.71 19.28 -0.44
N VAL A 90 9.84 19.30 0.27
CA VAL A 90 10.07 20.18 1.41
C VAL A 90 11.24 21.08 1.01
N PHE A 91 10.96 22.37 0.89
CA PHE A 91 11.93 23.42 0.60
C PHE A 91 12.38 24.10 1.89
#